data_AF-A0A918WEW4-F1
#
_entry.id   AF-A0A918WEW4-F1
#
_cell.length_a   1.000
_cell.length_b   1.000
_cell.length_c   1.000
_cell.angle_alpha   90.00
_cell.angle_beta   90.00
_cell.angle_gamma   90.00
#
_symmetry.space_group_name_H-M   'P 1'
#
loop_
_entity.id
_entity.type
_entity.pdbx_description
1 polymer ?
#
loop_
_entity_poly.entity_id
_entity_poly.type
_entity_poly.pdbx_seq_one_letter_code
_entity_poly.pdbx_strand_id
1 'polypeptide(L)'
;MQAADSNLFRAAFLADALTLGPHWVYNQEKIARLYPDGISDFDDPHSSYHPNRKKGQFTHYGDQMMMVAQAVAATGGWSLPVFRSVWQSGMSDFDGYLDGASKTTLENLAAGSAETASDSNDLAGASRFVPTLFPSSKSLEERVTAAREQTALTHGDGNVIDAAEFFVRATVAIQDGLAIPEAFQQAAEANYKHLPAKDWLAQANEALAQEDYRKAAADFGLTCHIPEAFPATLYFALRWHQAGAGTSESDFLATLSDNSLAGGDTSARAIPLAVFLAAAGCRIPDHLWDCLDAHESLSALEHLLTPPRPSSRKVSFTGANGDQLDALLELPAGQPRAYALFAHCFTCGKSSRSATIISRALAEQGIATLRFDFTGLGNSDGDFANTSFISNVEDLVAAAGHLRDHFTAPSLLLGHSLGGAAVLAAAGDLPEVTHVVTLGAPFDPAHVTNLFEEDVPKILAEGQAEVTLAGRKFQIGERFLKDLGGHDQEERIANLGRNLLIIHAPTDSIVGIENAGKIYSAAKHPKSFLSLPKADHLLTNATQSQYAARIIADWAR
;
A
#
# COMPACT_ATOMS: atom_id res chain seq x y z
N MET A 1 2.75 1.00 -7.66
CA MET A 1 2.88 1.71 -6.38
C MET A 1 3.63 0.87 -5.35
N GLN A 2 3.18 -0.33 -4.92
CA GLN A 2 3.96 -1.15 -3.95
C GLN A 2 5.36 -1.57 -4.45
N ALA A 3 5.47 -2.07 -5.68
CA ALA A 3 6.79 -2.37 -6.27
C ALA A 3 7.66 -1.12 -6.42
N ALA A 4 7.06 0.06 -6.60
CA ALA A 4 7.79 1.32 -6.69
C ALA A 4 8.29 1.80 -5.31
N ASP A 5 7.47 1.60 -4.27
CA ASP A 5 7.81 1.91 -2.87
C ASP A 5 8.95 0.98 -2.36
N SER A 6 8.86 -0.32 -2.63
CA SER A 6 9.91 -1.31 -2.34
C SER A 6 11.22 -0.97 -3.06
N ASN A 7 11.16 -0.54 -4.32
CA ASN A 7 12.34 -0.15 -5.07
C ASN A 7 13.10 1.04 -4.45
N LEU A 8 12.42 2.02 -3.85
CA LEU A 8 13.12 3.15 -3.18
C LEU A 8 13.96 2.66 -2.00
N PHE A 9 13.38 1.77 -1.18
CA PHE A 9 14.06 1.19 -0.01
C PHE A 9 15.28 0.38 -0.46
N ARG A 10 15.10 -0.51 -1.45
CA ARG A 10 16.18 -1.35 -1.97
C ARG A 10 17.31 -0.53 -2.60
N ALA A 11 16.96 0.45 -3.43
CA ALA A 11 17.92 1.30 -4.11
C ALA A 11 18.86 2.01 -3.14
N ALA A 12 18.33 2.52 -2.03
CA ALA A 12 19.10 3.25 -1.03
C ALA A 12 20.20 2.40 -0.37
N PHE A 13 19.83 1.23 0.16
CA PHE A 13 20.79 0.33 0.82
C PHE A 13 21.78 -0.29 -0.16
N LEU A 14 21.31 -0.66 -1.35
CA LEU A 14 22.16 -1.21 -2.40
C LEU A 14 23.18 -0.17 -2.89
N ALA A 15 22.79 1.10 -3.00
CA ALA A 15 23.71 2.17 -3.39
C ALA A 15 24.81 2.42 -2.35
N ASP A 16 24.49 2.38 -1.05
CA ASP A 16 25.49 2.50 0.00
C ASP A 16 26.52 1.35 -0.06
N ALA A 17 26.04 0.10 -0.13
CA ALA A 17 26.90 -1.08 -0.20
C ALA A 17 27.74 -1.13 -1.49
N LEU A 18 27.18 -0.77 -2.65
CA LEU A 18 27.92 -0.72 -3.92
C LEU A 18 29.04 0.31 -3.91
N THR A 19 28.84 1.41 -3.19
CA THR A 19 29.79 2.53 -3.17
C THR A 19 30.76 2.49 -2.00
N LEU A 20 30.70 1.46 -1.14
CA LEU A 20 31.64 1.24 -0.03
C LEU A 20 33.09 1.09 -0.51
N GLY A 21 33.33 0.29 -1.56
CA GLY A 21 34.66 0.07 -2.15
C GLY A 21 35.43 1.37 -2.44
N PRO A 22 34.90 2.25 -3.30
CA PRO A 22 35.52 3.53 -3.67
C PRO A 22 35.38 4.64 -2.62
N HIS A 23 34.64 4.40 -1.52
CA HIS A 23 34.32 5.43 -0.53
C HIS A 23 35.56 6.10 0.05
N TRP A 24 35.58 7.44 0.06
CA TRP A 24 36.71 8.29 0.49
C TRP A 24 38.04 8.01 -0.20
N VAL A 25 38.01 7.45 -1.40
CA VAL A 25 39.15 7.53 -2.31
C VAL A 25 39.02 8.85 -3.09
N TYR A 26 39.87 9.82 -2.81
CA TYR A 26 39.81 11.14 -3.45
C TYR A 26 40.59 11.22 -4.77
N ASN A 27 41.58 10.33 -4.96
CA ASN A 27 42.39 10.33 -6.17
C ASN A 27 41.63 9.62 -7.30
N GLN A 28 41.07 10.40 -8.22
CA GLN A 28 40.29 9.93 -9.36
C GLN A 28 41.10 9.00 -10.30
N GLU A 29 42.40 9.23 -10.48
CA GLU A 29 43.24 8.34 -11.28
C GLU A 29 43.44 6.97 -10.60
N LYS A 30 43.57 6.96 -9.26
CA LYS A 30 43.64 5.72 -8.49
C LYS A 30 42.34 4.94 -8.64
N ILE A 31 41.18 5.61 -8.50
CA ILE A 31 39.87 4.98 -8.66
C ILE A 31 39.71 4.40 -10.08
N ALA A 32 40.07 5.17 -11.12
CA ALA A 32 39.98 4.70 -12.50
C ALA A 32 40.87 3.47 -12.79
N ARG A 33 41.99 3.30 -12.07
CA ARG A 33 42.82 2.09 -12.16
C ARG A 33 42.23 0.89 -11.40
N LEU A 34 41.52 1.15 -10.31
CA LEU A 34 40.83 0.12 -9.53
C LEU A 34 39.59 -0.39 -10.27
N TYR A 35 38.88 0.50 -10.97
CA TYR A 35 37.62 0.22 -11.67
C TYR A 35 37.70 0.64 -13.14
N PRO A 36 38.53 -0.02 -13.97
CA PRO A 36 38.69 0.36 -15.38
C PRO A 36 37.39 0.20 -16.20
N ASP A 37 36.52 -0.72 -15.79
CA ASP A 37 35.22 -1.01 -16.43
C ASP A 37 34.03 -0.42 -15.66
N GLY A 38 34.30 0.43 -14.66
CA GLY A 38 33.30 0.94 -13.73
C GLY A 38 32.92 -0.05 -12.63
N ILE A 39 31.92 0.32 -11.84
CA ILE A 39 31.42 -0.46 -10.70
C ILE A 39 30.12 -1.16 -11.10
N SER A 40 30.10 -2.48 -10.96
CA SER A 40 28.93 -3.31 -11.26
C SER A 40 28.63 -4.37 -10.18
N ASP A 41 29.49 -4.51 -9.18
CA ASP A 41 29.37 -5.47 -8.08
C ASP A 41 29.99 -4.86 -6.81
N PHE A 42 29.74 -5.48 -5.65
CA PHE A 42 30.31 -5.07 -4.38
C PHE A 42 31.82 -5.31 -4.33
N ASP A 43 32.54 -4.38 -3.71
CA ASP A 43 33.99 -4.45 -3.55
C ASP A 43 34.43 -4.09 -2.13
N ASP A 44 35.57 -4.63 -1.72
CA ASP A 44 36.14 -4.33 -0.41
C ASP A 44 36.60 -2.85 -0.35
N PRO A 45 36.48 -2.17 0.80
CA PRO A 45 36.85 -0.77 0.91
C PRO A 45 38.34 -0.54 0.64
N HIS A 46 38.67 0.43 -0.23
CA HIS A 46 40.04 0.83 -0.56
C HIS A 46 40.59 1.96 0.31
N SER A 47 39.81 2.38 1.30
CA SER A 47 40.09 3.46 2.23
C SER A 47 40.32 2.92 3.64
N SER A 48 41.28 3.51 4.37
CA SER A 48 41.63 3.09 5.74
C SER A 48 40.56 3.43 6.79
N TYR A 49 39.54 4.21 6.41
CA TYR A 49 38.46 4.61 7.30
C TYR A 49 37.39 3.52 7.50
N HIS A 50 37.46 2.41 6.75
CA HIS A 50 36.55 1.26 6.88
C HIS A 50 37.27 -0.05 7.25
N PRO A 51 38.06 -0.08 8.34
CA PRO A 51 38.88 -1.24 8.67
C PRO A 51 38.05 -2.49 9.01
N ASN A 52 36.80 -2.29 9.45
CA ASN A 52 35.88 -3.35 9.89
C ASN A 52 34.76 -3.63 8.87
N ARG A 53 34.89 -3.16 7.62
CA ARG A 53 33.87 -3.39 6.59
C ARG A 53 34.40 -4.23 5.45
N LYS A 54 33.48 -4.96 4.83
CA LYS A 54 33.70 -5.83 3.68
C LYS A 54 32.65 -5.59 2.61
N LYS A 55 32.94 -6.03 1.39
CA LYS A 55 31.96 -6.00 0.30
C LYS A 55 30.63 -6.61 0.74
N GLY A 56 29.51 -6.01 0.32
CA GLY A 56 28.16 -6.41 0.73
C GLY A 56 27.69 -5.83 2.07
N GLN A 57 28.56 -5.14 2.80
CA GLN A 57 28.23 -4.40 4.02
C GLN A 57 28.03 -2.91 3.73
N PHE A 58 27.51 -2.20 4.73
CA PHE A 58 27.23 -0.78 4.65
C PHE A 58 28.40 0.07 5.16
N THR A 59 28.43 1.30 4.68
CA THR A 59 29.12 2.37 5.39
C THR A 59 28.29 2.77 6.63
N HIS A 60 28.81 3.72 7.41
CA HIS A 60 28.04 4.33 8.49
C HIS A 60 26.73 5.01 8.04
N TYR A 61 26.59 5.43 6.77
CA TYR A 61 25.33 5.99 6.26
C TYR A 61 24.24 4.91 6.20
N GLY A 62 24.54 3.75 5.60
CA GLY A 62 23.60 2.62 5.53
C GLY A 62 23.29 2.04 6.90
N ASP A 63 24.28 1.92 7.79
CA ASP A 63 24.06 1.44 9.16
C ASP A 63 23.09 2.35 9.94
N GLN A 64 23.30 3.68 9.87
CA GLN A 64 22.41 4.61 10.54
C GLN A 64 21.04 4.73 9.85
N MET A 65 20.97 4.56 8.53
CA MET A 65 19.70 4.46 7.80
C MET A 65 18.89 3.23 8.24
N MET A 66 19.55 2.11 8.55
CA MET A 66 18.89 0.94 9.13
C MET A 66 18.26 1.26 10.50
N MET A 67 18.89 2.10 11.32
CA MET A 67 18.32 2.55 12.60
C MET A 67 17.06 3.42 12.40
N VAL A 68 17.04 4.28 11.36
CA VAL A 68 15.84 5.04 10.98
C VAL A 68 14.72 4.07 10.55
N ALA A 69 15.04 3.07 9.73
CA ALA A 69 14.10 2.05 9.29
C ALA A 69 13.50 1.24 10.43
N GLN A 70 14.33 0.82 11.40
CA GLN A 70 13.89 0.12 12.61
C GLN A 70 12.93 0.96 13.44
N ALA A 71 13.20 2.27 13.61
CA ALA A 71 12.33 3.17 14.36
C ALA A 71 10.96 3.35 13.69
N VAL A 72 10.94 3.49 12.36
CA VAL A 72 9.67 3.60 11.60
C VAL A 72 8.88 2.30 11.68
N ALA A 73 9.55 1.16 11.46
CA ALA A 73 8.93 -0.17 11.52
C ALA A 73 8.36 -0.48 12.90
N ALA A 74 9.03 -0.07 13.99
CA ALA A 74 8.59 -0.31 15.36
C ALA A 74 7.25 0.37 15.70
N THR A 75 6.88 1.44 15.00
CA THR A 75 5.64 2.20 15.29
C THR A 75 4.64 2.26 14.13
N GLY A 76 5.01 1.76 12.95
CA GLY A 76 4.21 1.90 11.72
C GLY A 76 4.14 3.35 11.20
N GLY A 77 5.08 4.21 11.62
CA GLY A 77 5.13 5.64 11.30
C GLY A 77 6.34 6.31 11.94
N TRP A 78 6.39 7.65 11.93
CA TRP A 78 7.51 8.38 12.53
C TRP A 78 7.28 8.69 14.01
N SER A 79 8.33 8.55 14.82
CA SER A 79 8.36 8.96 16.24
C SER A 79 9.78 9.31 16.66
N LEU A 80 10.06 10.61 16.84
CA LEU A 80 11.38 11.09 17.26
C LEU A 80 11.85 10.49 18.60
N PRO A 81 11.02 10.33 19.65
CA PRO A 81 11.47 9.67 20.88
C PRO A 81 11.90 8.21 20.65
N VAL A 82 11.18 7.47 19.81
CA VAL A 82 11.53 6.08 19.47
C VAL A 82 12.82 6.05 18.65
N PHE A 83 12.94 6.90 17.63
CA PHE A 83 14.18 6.99 16.85
C PHE A 83 15.38 7.35 17.71
N ARG A 84 15.26 8.33 18.62
CA ARG A 84 16.34 8.67 19.57
C ARG A 84 16.77 7.45 20.38
N SER A 85 15.82 6.68 20.91
CA SER A 85 16.12 5.46 21.67
C SER A 85 16.80 4.39 20.81
N VAL A 86 16.30 4.15 19.60
CA VAL A 86 16.87 3.17 18.65
C VAL A 86 18.30 3.58 18.25
N TRP A 87 18.50 4.86 17.91
CA TRP A 87 19.81 5.39 17.52
C TRP A 87 20.82 5.34 18.66
N GLN A 88 20.46 5.76 19.88
CA GLN A 88 21.36 5.67 21.04
C GLN A 88 21.75 4.23 21.37
N SER A 89 20.79 3.30 21.29
CA SER A 89 21.06 1.88 21.50
C SER A 89 21.89 1.26 20.37
N GLY A 90 21.67 1.68 19.12
CA GLY A 90 22.47 1.23 17.99
C GLY A 90 23.90 1.74 18.08
N MET A 91 24.09 2.97 18.58
CA MET A 91 25.40 3.59 18.74
C MET A 91 26.24 3.01 19.89
N SER A 92 25.62 2.39 20.91
CA SER A 92 26.39 1.84 22.03
C SER A 92 27.25 0.64 21.65
N ASP A 93 26.81 -0.15 20.67
CA ASP A 93 27.52 -1.34 20.17
C ASP A 93 28.04 -1.15 18.72
N PHE A 94 28.11 0.11 18.26
CA PHE A 94 28.47 0.42 16.88
C PHE A 94 29.95 0.14 16.61
N ASP A 95 30.23 -0.74 15.65
CA ASP A 95 31.57 -1.20 15.28
C ASP A 95 32.12 -0.56 13.99
N GLY A 96 31.33 0.35 13.40
CA GLY A 96 31.63 1.06 12.17
C GLY A 96 32.40 2.36 12.37
N TYR A 97 32.54 3.12 11.28
CA TYR A 97 33.16 4.45 11.34
C TYR A 97 32.23 5.43 12.05
N LEU A 98 32.66 5.97 13.19
CA LEU A 98 31.92 7.00 13.92
C LEU A 98 32.33 8.40 13.43
N ASP A 99 31.45 9.05 12.68
CA ASP A 99 31.67 10.41 12.19
C ASP A 99 31.71 11.46 13.32
N GLY A 100 32.20 12.65 12.99
CA GLY A 100 32.31 13.75 13.96
C GLY A 100 30.96 14.20 14.50
N ALA A 101 29.92 14.16 13.67
CA ALA A 101 28.57 14.56 14.06
C ALA A 101 27.99 13.64 15.13
N SER A 102 27.98 12.33 14.86
CA SER A 102 27.50 11.28 15.75
C SER A 102 28.30 11.25 17.04
N LYS A 103 29.63 11.36 16.96
CA LYS A 103 30.49 11.43 18.15
C LYS A 103 30.14 12.62 19.05
N THR A 104 30.07 13.81 18.48
CA THR A 104 29.72 15.04 19.21
C THR A 104 28.32 14.93 19.82
N THR A 105 27.38 14.34 19.07
CA THR A 105 26.01 14.12 19.58
C THR A 105 25.97 13.17 20.77
N LEU A 106 26.72 12.07 20.75
CA LEU A 106 26.82 11.16 21.89
C LEU A 106 27.45 11.84 23.12
N GLU A 107 28.50 12.65 22.91
CA GLU A 107 29.14 13.43 23.98
C GLU A 107 28.17 14.42 24.62
N ASN A 108 27.40 15.16 23.81
CA ASN A 108 26.39 16.10 24.30
C ASN A 108 25.24 15.41 25.05
N LEU A 109 24.78 14.25 24.55
CA LEU A 109 23.75 13.45 25.21
C LEU A 109 24.24 12.93 26.56
N ALA A 110 25.48 12.45 26.65
CA ALA A 110 26.09 12.00 27.90
C ALA A 110 26.26 13.15 28.90
N ALA A 111 26.51 14.38 28.40
CA ALA A 111 26.61 15.58 29.22
C ALA A 111 25.25 16.14 29.69
N GLY A 112 24.12 15.64 29.17
CA GLY A 112 22.79 16.15 29.46
C GLY A 112 22.53 17.54 28.87
N SER A 113 23.21 17.89 27.76
CA SER A 113 23.07 19.17 27.07
C SER A 113 21.64 19.38 26.54
N ALA A 114 21.18 20.63 26.53
CA ALA A 114 19.89 21.00 25.95
C ALA A 114 19.89 20.88 24.42
N GLU A 115 21.00 21.28 23.78
CA GLU A 115 21.28 21.06 22.37
C GLU A 115 22.22 19.86 22.23
N THR A 116 21.78 18.85 21.50
CA THR A 116 22.48 17.56 21.43
C THR A 116 23.16 17.34 20.08
N ALA A 117 22.60 17.86 18.99
CA ALA A 117 23.18 17.75 17.66
C ALA A 117 24.53 18.46 17.53
N SER A 118 25.38 17.97 16.63
CA SER A 118 26.62 18.62 16.21
C SER A 118 26.33 19.80 15.28
N ASP A 119 27.26 20.75 15.15
CA ASP A 119 27.26 21.79 14.12
C ASP A 119 27.78 21.29 12.76
N SER A 120 28.02 19.99 12.60
CA SER A 120 28.47 19.39 11.34
C SER A 120 27.52 19.73 10.20
N ASN A 121 28.10 20.16 9.09
CA ASN A 121 27.43 20.47 7.83
C ASN A 121 27.69 19.39 6.77
N ASP A 122 27.95 18.15 7.18
CA ASP A 122 28.10 17.02 6.27
C ASP A 122 26.73 16.53 5.74
N LEU A 123 26.74 15.84 4.60
CA LEU A 123 25.53 15.30 3.97
C LEU A 123 24.95 14.09 4.73
N ALA A 124 25.66 13.50 5.70
CA ALA A 124 25.35 12.21 6.30
C ALA A 124 23.94 12.16 6.90
N GLY A 125 23.60 13.20 7.67
CA GLY A 125 22.29 13.31 8.29
C GLY A 125 21.15 13.34 7.28
N ALA A 126 21.34 14.02 6.15
CA ALA A 126 20.33 14.13 5.11
C ALA A 126 20.21 12.86 4.26
N SER A 127 21.31 12.14 4.02
CA SER A 127 21.30 10.94 3.16
C SER A 127 20.47 9.78 3.71
N ARG A 128 20.33 9.65 5.02
CA ARG A 128 19.57 8.57 5.67
C ARG A 128 18.04 8.78 5.72
N PHE A 129 17.50 9.72 4.93
CA PHE A 129 16.07 10.10 4.95
C PHE A 129 15.12 9.01 4.43
N VAL A 130 15.59 8.08 3.60
CA VAL A 130 14.72 7.18 2.81
C VAL A 130 13.66 6.44 3.63
N PRO A 131 13.95 5.90 4.83
CA PRO A 131 12.92 5.22 5.61
C PRO A 131 11.78 6.13 6.08
N THR A 132 11.98 7.45 6.12
CA THR A 132 10.93 8.42 6.46
C THR A 132 9.90 8.61 5.35
N LEU A 133 10.15 8.03 4.17
CA LEU A 133 9.16 7.97 3.09
C LEU A 133 8.04 6.95 3.38
N PHE A 134 8.17 6.12 4.41
CA PHE A 134 7.25 5.02 4.70
C PHE A 134 6.43 5.22 5.99
N PRO A 135 5.20 4.66 6.06
CA PRO A 135 4.48 4.05 4.93
C PRO A 135 3.99 5.11 3.92
N SER A 136 3.80 4.71 2.67
CA SER A 136 3.39 5.63 1.60
C SER A 136 1.96 6.18 1.73
N SER A 137 1.25 5.83 2.81
CA SER A 137 -0.03 6.44 3.21
C SER A 137 0.14 7.77 3.95
N LYS A 138 1.34 8.10 4.45
CA LYS A 138 1.64 9.38 5.12
C LYS A 138 1.62 10.53 4.13
N SER A 139 1.14 11.69 4.57
CA SER A 139 1.19 12.93 3.80
C SER A 139 2.62 13.37 3.54
N LEU A 140 2.84 14.19 2.50
CA LEU A 140 4.16 14.74 2.19
C LEU A 140 4.77 15.47 3.40
N GLU A 141 3.98 16.29 4.09
CA GLU A 141 4.48 17.07 5.23
C GLU A 141 4.83 16.19 6.43
N GLU A 142 4.11 15.10 6.70
CA GLU A 142 4.52 14.13 7.72
C GLU A 142 5.89 13.50 7.41
N ARG A 143 6.16 13.19 6.13
CA ARG A 143 7.45 12.61 5.68
C ARG A 143 8.58 13.64 5.76
N VAL A 144 8.28 14.90 5.42
CA VAL A 144 9.20 16.03 5.55
C VAL A 144 9.56 16.25 7.02
N THR A 145 8.57 16.31 7.92
CA THR A 145 8.82 16.42 9.37
C THR A 145 9.72 15.30 9.85
N ALA A 146 9.43 14.06 9.45
CA ALA A 146 10.25 12.91 9.82
C ALA A 146 11.71 13.01 9.31
N ALA A 147 11.92 13.40 8.05
CA ALA A 147 13.25 13.59 7.47
C ALA A 147 14.04 14.72 8.15
N ARG A 148 13.38 15.81 8.51
CA ARG A 148 14.00 16.92 9.24
C ARG A 148 14.37 16.50 10.66
N GLU A 149 13.46 15.88 11.40
CA GLU A 149 13.67 15.46 12.78
C GLU A 149 14.75 14.38 12.91
N GLN A 150 14.77 13.40 12.01
CA GLN A 150 15.81 12.36 12.03
C GLN A 150 17.20 12.98 11.78
N THR A 151 17.29 13.95 10.86
CA THR A 151 18.54 14.67 10.56
C THR A 151 18.99 15.50 11.75
N ALA A 152 18.07 16.28 12.31
CA ALA A 152 18.28 17.19 13.42
C ALA A 152 18.66 16.50 14.74
N LEU A 153 18.51 15.17 14.84
CA LEU A 153 19.01 14.42 15.99
C LEU A 153 20.54 14.52 16.11
N THR A 154 21.26 14.47 14.99
CA THR A 154 22.73 14.44 14.98
C THR A 154 23.36 15.65 14.29
N HIS A 155 22.66 16.29 13.35
CA HIS A 155 23.15 17.45 12.57
C HIS A 155 22.27 18.67 12.83
N GLY A 156 22.83 19.66 13.53
CA GLY A 156 22.20 20.93 13.86
C GLY A 156 22.38 22.01 12.78
N ASP A 157 23.24 21.78 11.79
CA ASP A 157 23.39 22.69 10.65
C ASP A 157 22.09 22.75 9.83
N GLY A 158 21.60 23.97 9.63
CA GLY A 158 20.32 24.20 8.97
C GLY A 158 20.28 23.78 7.50
N ASN A 159 21.41 23.79 6.79
CA ASN A 159 21.47 23.35 5.40
C ASN A 159 21.29 21.83 5.29
N VAL A 160 21.86 21.07 6.23
CA VAL A 160 21.71 19.60 6.26
C VAL A 160 20.25 19.22 6.51
N ILE A 161 19.60 19.87 7.47
CA ILE A 161 18.19 19.62 7.81
C ILE A 161 17.28 19.97 6.62
N ASP A 162 17.51 21.13 5.98
CA ASP A 162 16.74 21.56 4.82
C ASP A 162 17.02 20.69 3.57
N ALA A 163 18.24 20.16 3.41
CA ALA A 163 18.57 19.21 2.34
C ALA A 163 17.77 17.90 2.45
N ALA A 164 17.57 17.39 3.67
CA ALA A 164 16.74 16.20 3.89
C ALA A 164 15.28 16.42 3.45
N GLU A 165 14.73 17.63 3.70
CA GLU A 165 13.42 18.01 3.19
C GLU A 165 13.40 18.07 1.65
N PHE A 166 14.41 18.69 1.04
CA PHE A 166 14.52 18.74 -0.42
C PHE A 166 14.48 17.34 -1.02
N PHE A 167 15.25 16.39 -0.48
CA PHE A 167 15.30 15.02 -0.99
C PHE A 167 13.94 14.31 -0.90
N VAL A 168 13.19 14.50 0.19
CA VAL A 168 11.81 13.99 0.30
C VAL A 168 10.92 14.59 -0.77
N ARG A 169 10.89 15.93 -0.90
CA ARG A 169 10.02 16.63 -1.86
C ARG A 169 10.33 16.25 -3.29
N ALA A 170 11.62 16.19 -3.65
CA ALA A 170 12.07 15.77 -4.97
C ALA A 170 11.66 14.31 -5.27
N THR A 171 11.90 13.39 -4.32
CA THR A 171 11.53 11.98 -4.49
C THR A 171 10.03 11.80 -4.74
N VAL A 172 9.19 12.43 -3.92
CA VAL A 172 7.72 12.35 -4.06
C VAL A 172 7.26 12.96 -5.37
N ALA A 173 7.82 14.10 -5.78
CA ALA A 173 7.48 14.73 -7.06
C ALA A 173 7.83 13.85 -8.27
N ILE A 174 8.94 13.09 -8.21
CA ILE A 174 9.29 12.10 -9.25
C ILE A 174 8.29 10.93 -9.23
N GLN A 175 7.94 10.40 -8.04
CA GLN A 175 6.94 9.33 -7.93
C GLN A 175 5.55 9.75 -8.46
N ASP A 176 5.21 11.04 -8.34
CA ASP A 176 3.99 11.64 -8.88
C ASP A 176 4.05 11.89 -10.40
N GLY A 177 5.17 11.52 -11.04
CA GLY A 177 5.30 11.46 -12.49
C GLY A 177 6.06 12.63 -13.12
N LEU A 178 6.67 13.52 -12.33
CA LEU A 178 7.57 14.54 -12.89
C LEU A 178 8.91 13.92 -13.28
N ALA A 179 9.48 14.41 -14.39
CA ALA A 179 10.87 14.14 -14.70
C ALA A 179 11.80 14.84 -13.70
N ILE A 180 13.03 14.33 -13.56
CA ILE A 180 13.98 14.75 -12.52
C ILE A 180 14.23 16.27 -12.52
N PRO A 181 14.48 16.95 -13.67
CA PRO A 181 14.69 18.40 -13.68
C PRO A 181 13.48 19.18 -13.12
N GLU A 182 12.27 18.80 -13.53
CA GLU A 182 11.02 19.44 -13.09
C GLU A 182 10.75 19.18 -11.61
N ALA A 183 10.99 17.95 -11.14
CA ALA A 183 10.85 17.60 -9.73
C ALA A 183 11.83 18.38 -8.84
N PHE A 184 13.07 18.55 -9.30
CA PHE A 184 14.06 19.35 -8.58
C PHE A 184 13.70 20.83 -8.57
N GLN A 185 13.21 21.38 -9.68
CA GLN A 185 12.70 22.75 -9.71
C GLN A 185 11.53 22.92 -8.74
N GLN A 186 10.55 22.01 -8.75
CA GLN A 186 9.42 22.06 -7.82
C GLN A 186 9.88 21.95 -6.35
N ALA A 187 10.83 21.07 -6.04
CA ALA A 187 11.37 20.95 -4.70
C ALA A 187 12.15 22.21 -4.27
N ALA A 188 12.87 22.86 -5.19
CA ALA A 188 13.64 24.09 -4.93
C ALA A 188 12.75 25.32 -4.65
N GLU A 189 11.46 25.27 -4.98
CA GLU A 189 10.49 26.34 -4.68
C GLU A 189 9.97 26.31 -3.23
N ALA A 190 10.28 25.26 -2.45
CA ALA A 190 9.93 25.24 -1.04
C ALA A 190 10.67 26.34 -0.24
N ASN A 191 10.05 26.80 0.85
CA ASN A 191 10.58 27.89 1.66
C ASN A 191 11.63 27.37 2.67
N TYR A 192 12.83 27.09 2.19
CA TYR A 192 13.96 26.70 3.03
C TYR A 192 14.48 27.87 3.84
N LYS A 193 14.91 27.60 5.08
CA LYS A 193 15.43 28.64 5.98
C LYS A 193 16.92 28.90 5.73
N HIS A 194 17.65 27.87 5.32
CA HIS A 194 19.10 27.90 5.20
C HIS A 194 19.58 27.44 3.81
N LEU A 195 18.98 26.38 3.27
CA LEU A 195 19.44 25.77 2.01
C LEU A 195 19.22 26.69 0.79
N PRO A 196 20.28 27.09 0.07
CA PRO A 196 20.16 27.85 -1.18
C PRO A 196 19.84 26.90 -2.36
N ALA A 197 18.72 26.19 -2.27
CA ALA A 197 18.36 25.10 -3.18
C ALA A 197 18.34 25.52 -4.66
N LYS A 198 17.83 26.71 -4.96
CA LYS A 198 17.76 27.24 -6.33
C LYS A 198 19.14 27.50 -6.92
N ASP A 199 20.04 28.06 -6.13
CA ASP A 199 21.40 28.42 -6.58
C ASP A 199 22.23 27.16 -6.84
N TRP A 200 22.17 26.18 -5.93
CA TRP A 200 22.89 24.91 -6.11
C TRP A 200 22.28 24.03 -7.20
N LEU A 201 20.96 24.08 -7.42
CA LEU A 201 20.35 23.46 -8.59
C LEU A 201 20.79 24.14 -9.89
N ALA A 202 20.91 25.47 -9.92
CA ALA A 202 21.43 26.18 -11.07
C ALA A 202 22.90 25.78 -11.35
N GLN A 203 23.73 25.73 -10.31
CA GLN A 203 25.13 25.27 -10.41
C GLN A 203 25.23 23.84 -10.96
N ALA A 204 24.36 22.93 -10.50
CA ALA A 204 24.29 21.56 -11.01
C ALA A 204 23.90 21.50 -12.50
N ASN A 205 22.96 22.34 -12.94
CA ASN A 205 22.56 22.45 -14.34
C ASN A 205 23.67 23.04 -15.22
N GLU A 206 24.37 24.08 -14.76
CA GLU A 206 25.48 24.69 -15.48
C GLU A 206 26.62 23.69 -15.71
N ALA A 207 26.90 22.84 -14.71
CA ALA A 207 27.91 21.80 -14.81
C ALA A 207 27.61 20.71 -15.87
N LEU A 208 26.36 20.58 -16.34
CA LEU A 208 26.02 19.68 -17.45
C LEU A 208 26.72 20.04 -18.77
N ALA A 209 27.23 21.27 -18.90
CA ALA A 209 28.05 21.67 -20.05
C ALA A 209 29.47 21.07 -20.02
N GLN A 210 29.91 20.51 -18.88
CA GLN A 210 31.21 19.86 -18.75
C GLN A 210 31.13 18.41 -19.23
N GLU A 211 31.88 18.08 -20.29
CA GLU A 211 31.92 16.71 -20.86
C GLU A 211 32.56 15.69 -19.89
N ASP A 212 33.60 16.10 -19.17
CA ASP A 212 34.24 15.25 -18.15
C ASP A 212 33.52 15.37 -16.81
N TYR A 213 32.64 14.41 -16.52
CA TYR A 213 31.87 14.39 -15.28
C TYR A 213 32.73 14.31 -14.01
N ARG A 214 33.97 13.78 -14.09
CA ARG A 214 34.89 13.73 -12.96
C ARG A 214 35.44 15.11 -12.65
N LYS A 215 35.70 15.90 -13.68
CA LYS A 215 36.07 17.31 -13.54
C LYS A 215 34.89 18.13 -13.01
N ALA A 216 33.69 17.92 -13.55
CA ALA A 216 32.48 18.58 -13.05
C ALA A 216 32.28 18.34 -11.55
N ALA A 217 32.42 17.08 -11.10
CA ALA A 217 32.36 16.73 -9.69
C ALA A 217 33.48 17.37 -8.85
N ALA A 218 34.72 17.39 -9.35
CA ALA A 218 35.84 18.02 -8.66
C ALA A 218 35.68 19.55 -8.53
N ASP A 219 35.03 20.21 -9.50
CA ASP A 219 34.76 21.64 -9.48
C ASP A 219 33.73 22.03 -8.40
N PHE A 220 32.81 21.14 -8.01
CA PHE A 220 31.96 21.32 -6.82
C PHE A 220 32.75 21.12 -5.52
N GLY A 221 33.70 20.20 -5.53
CA GLY A 221 34.35 19.64 -4.35
C GLY A 221 33.91 18.20 -4.10
N LEU A 222 34.78 17.43 -3.45
CA LEU A 222 34.60 15.98 -3.26
C LEU A 222 34.39 15.58 -1.79
N THR A 223 34.28 16.56 -0.89
CA THR A 223 34.10 16.30 0.54
C THR A 223 32.65 15.95 0.88
N CYS A 224 32.40 15.64 2.14
CA CYS A 224 31.06 15.39 2.67
C CYS A 224 30.26 16.68 2.90
N HIS A 225 30.87 17.86 2.80
CA HIS A 225 30.21 19.12 3.12
C HIS A 225 29.07 19.44 2.16
N ILE A 226 27.93 19.87 2.70
CA ILE A 226 26.71 20.14 1.96
C ILE A 226 26.91 21.03 0.71
N PRO A 227 27.66 22.16 0.76
CA PRO A 227 27.85 23.01 -0.42
C PRO A 227 28.55 22.33 -1.60
N GLU A 228 29.27 21.23 -1.36
CA GLU A 228 29.95 20.44 -2.38
C GLU A 228 29.09 19.23 -2.77
N ALA A 229 28.67 18.45 -1.78
CA ALA A 229 28.01 17.17 -1.99
C ALA A 229 26.57 17.29 -2.52
N PHE A 230 25.82 18.33 -2.12
CA PHE A 230 24.45 18.55 -2.55
C PHE A 230 24.36 18.84 -4.06
N PRO A 231 25.02 19.88 -4.62
CA PRO A 231 24.96 20.14 -6.06
C PRO A 231 25.55 18.97 -6.88
N ALA A 232 26.60 18.31 -6.40
CA ALA A 232 27.16 17.12 -7.06
C ALA A 232 26.15 15.97 -7.15
N THR A 233 25.35 15.74 -6.10
CA THR A 233 24.27 14.73 -6.10
C THR A 233 23.22 15.05 -7.17
N LEU A 234 22.77 16.31 -7.23
CA LEU A 234 21.78 16.73 -8.24
C LEU A 234 22.34 16.62 -9.65
N TYR A 235 23.61 16.99 -9.84
CA TYR A 235 24.31 16.92 -11.12
C TYR A 235 24.25 15.51 -11.72
N PHE A 236 24.56 14.46 -10.95
CA PHE A 236 24.53 13.09 -11.47
C PHE A 236 23.13 12.63 -11.88
N ALA A 237 22.10 13.02 -11.13
CA ALA A 237 20.71 12.71 -11.49
C ALA A 237 20.25 13.46 -12.75
N LEU A 238 20.63 14.73 -12.88
CA LEU A 238 20.36 15.55 -14.07
C LEU A 238 21.12 15.04 -15.30
N ARG A 239 22.37 14.60 -15.12
CA ARG A 239 23.20 14.04 -16.20
C ARG A 239 22.60 12.74 -16.73
N TRP A 240 22.14 11.84 -15.85
CA TRP A 240 21.41 10.63 -16.25
C TRP A 240 20.20 10.98 -17.14
N HIS A 241 19.42 11.98 -16.72
CA HIS A 241 18.27 12.46 -17.49
C HIS A 241 18.67 13.06 -18.84
N GLN A 242 19.68 13.94 -18.88
CA GLN A 242 20.16 14.60 -20.09
C GLN A 242 20.71 13.61 -21.12
N ALA A 243 21.37 12.55 -20.66
CA ALA A 243 21.89 11.48 -21.52
C ALA A 243 20.78 10.69 -22.25
N GLY A 244 19.51 10.86 -21.85
CA GLY A 244 18.40 10.05 -22.35
C GLY A 244 18.55 8.58 -21.96
N ALA A 245 19.23 8.31 -20.85
CA ALA A 245 19.44 6.96 -20.34
C ALA A 245 18.08 6.29 -20.06
N GLY A 246 18.03 4.98 -20.29
CA GLY A 246 16.83 4.20 -20.02
C GLY A 246 16.61 4.00 -18.52
N THR A 247 15.58 3.22 -18.19
CA THR A 247 15.28 2.78 -16.82
C THR A 247 15.75 1.35 -16.57
N SER A 248 16.79 0.90 -17.28
CA SER A 248 17.33 -0.45 -17.11
C SER A 248 18.22 -0.56 -15.87
N GLU A 249 18.50 -1.79 -15.47
CA GLU A 249 19.44 -2.08 -14.39
C GLU A 249 20.85 -1.55 -14.71
N SER A 250 21.29 -1.65 -15.97
CA SER A 250 22.58 -1.10 -16.41
C SER A 250 22.63 0.42 -16.34
N ASP A 251 21.52 1.12 -16.60
CA ASP A 251 21.47 2.58 -16.48
C ASP A 251 21.62 3.03 -15.01
N PHE A 252 20.99 2.29 -14.10
CA PHE A 252 21.11 2.50 -12.66
C PHE A 252 22.56 2.30 -12.18
N LEU A 253 23.18 1.17 -12.53
CA LEU A 253 24.56 0.85 -12.15
C LEU A 253 25.57 1.81 -12.77
N ALA A 254 25.42 2.16 -14.05
CA ALA A 254 26.32 3.10 -14.72
C ALA A 254 26.33 4.47 -14.03
N THR A 255 25.17 4.95 -13.58
CA THR A 255 25.06 6.25 -12.90
C THR A 255 25.72 6.24 -11.51
N LEU A 256 25.54 5.16 -10.74
CA LEU A 256 26.22 4.99 -9.45
C LEU A 256 27.72 4.78 -9.62
N SER A 257 28.13 4.11 -10.69
CA SER A 257 29.52 3.97 -11.09
C SER A 257 30.14 5.33 -11.40
N ASP A 258 29.48 6.19 -12.20
CA ASP A 258 29.98 7.53 -12.51
C ASP A 258 30.14 8.40 -11.23
N ASN A 259 29.16 8.36 -10.32
CA ASN A 259 29.27 9.02 -9.00
C ASN A 259 30.47 8.51 -8.20
N SER A 260 30.76 7.22 -8.28
CA SER A 260 31.85 6.58 -7.55
C SER A 260 33.22 6.90 -8.14
N LEU A 261 33.32 6.87 -9.48
CA LEU A 261 34.54 7.20 -10.22
C LEU A 261 34.93 8.67 -10.08
N ALA A 262 33.98 9.54 -9.74
CA ALA A 262 34.25 10.93 -9.38
C ALA A 262 34.99 11.09 -8.03
N GLY A 263 34.90 10.11 -7.13
CA GLY A 263 35.67 10.04 -5.88
C GLY A 263 35.12 10.87 -4.73
N GLY A 264 35.80 10.77 -3.58
CA GLY A 264 35.44 11.48 -2.34
C GLY A 264 34.30 10.81 -1.56
N ASP A 265 33.36 11.61 -1.04
CA ASP A 265 32.19 11.10 -0.30
C ASP A 265 31.12 10.51 -1.25
N THR A 266 31.44 9.36 -1.84
CA THR A 266 30.62 8.71 -2.87
C THR A 266 29.33 8.15 -2.31
N SER A 267 29.36 7.60 -1.09
CA SER A 267 28.21 6.88 -0.51
C SER A 267 27.13 7.80 0.01
N ALA A 268 27.49 8.94 0.62
CA ALA A 268 26.49 9.92 1.02
C ALA A 268 25.69 10.44 -0.18
N ARG A 269 26.36 10.69 -1.33
CA ARG A 269 25.72 11.11 -2.58
C ARG A 269 24.92 9.99 -3.24
N ALA A 270 25.42 8.76 -3.18
CA ALA A 270 24.83 7.61 -3.87
C ALA A 270 23.42 7.30 -3.39
N ILE A 271 23.14 7.46 -2.09
CA ILE A 271 21.82 7.14 -1.52
C ILE A 271 20.70 8.00 -2.13
N PRO A 272 20.68 9.34 -2.01
CA PRO A 272 19.66 10.17 -2.64
C PRO A 272 19.64 10.02 -4.17
N LEU A 273 20.80 9.90 -4.82
CA LEU A 273 20.90 9.66 -6.25
C LEU A 273 20.14 8.39 -6.68
N ALA A 274 20.41 7.26 -6.02
CA ALA A 274 19.77 5.99 -6.31
C ALA A 274 18.26 6.04 -6.10
N VAL A 275 17.80 6.75 -5.07
CA VAL A 275 16.38 6.93 -4.78
C VAL A 275 15.68 7.74 -5.87
N PHE A 276 16.31 8.79 -6.41
CA PHE A 276 15.76 9.53 -7.54
C PHE A 276 15.65 8.67 -8.80
N LEU A 277 16.67 7.85 -9.10
CA LEU A 277 16.65 6.92 -10.23
C LEU A 277 15.55 5.86 -10.07
N ALA A 278 15.41 5.30 -8.86
CA ALA A 278 14.37 4.34 -8.53
C ALA A 278 12.96 4.96 -8.65
N ALA A 279 12.78 6.18 -8.16
CA ALA A 279 11.54 6.94 -8.30
C ALA A 279 11.20 7.22 -9.77
N ALA A 280 12.22 7.49 -10.60
CA ALA A 280 12.09 7.65 -12.04
C ALA A 280 11.84 6.33 -12.81
N GLY A 281 11.77 5.20 -12.08
CA GLY A 281 11.39 3.89 -12.62
C GLY A 281 12.56 2.99 -13.00
N CYS A 282 13.81 3.33 -12.65
CA CYS A 282 14.95 2.44 -12.87
C CYS A 282 14.75 1.09 -12.18
N ARG A 283 15.10 0.01 -12.87
CA ARG A 283 15.12 -1.34 -12.32
C ARG A 283 16.29 -1.51 -11.36
N ILE A 284 16.01 -2.05 -10.17
CA ILE A 284 16.99 -2.30 -9.12
C ILE A 284 17.55 -3.73 -9.29
N PRO A 285 18.88 -3.94 -9.19
CA PRO A 285 19.47 -5.26 -9.36
C PRO A 285 19.12 -6.22 -8.21
N ASP A 286 18.10 -7.07 -8.39
CA ASP A 286 17.67 -8.05 -7.38
C ASP A 286 18.80 -9.01 -7.00
N HIS A 287 19.64 -9.39 -7.96
CA HIS A 287 20.77 -10.30 -7.70
C HIS A 287 21.81 -9.72 -6.73
N LEU A 288 21.99 -8.40 -6.70
CA LEU A 288 22.86 -7.73 -5.72
C LEU A 288 22.15 -7.54 -4.38
N TRP A 289 20.84 -7.28 -4.40
CA TRP A 289 20.02 -7.20 -3.18
C TRP A 289 20.10 -8.50 -2.38
N ASP A 290 19.99 -9.64 -3.06
CA ASP A 290 20.08 -10.98 -2.47
C ASP A 290 21.48 -11.28 -1.88
N CYS A 291 22.51 -10.56 -2.31
CA CYS A 291 23.89 -10.72 -1.86
C CYS A 291 24.32 -9.77 -0.73
N LEU A 292 23.42 -8.91 -0.22
CA LEU A 292 23.72 -8.06 0.93
C LEU A 292 23.89 -8.89 2.20
N ASP A 293 24.91 -8.58 3.01
CA ASP A 293 25.12 -9.24 4.31
C ASP A 293 23.89 -9.08 5.23
N ALA A 294 23.21 -7.93 5.14
CA ALA A 294 22.02 -7.61 5.92
C ALA A 294 20.69 -8.01 5.23
N HIS A 295 20.71 -8.82 4.16
CA HIS A 295 19.54 -9.11 3.32
C HIS A 295 18.31 -9.59 4.12
N GLU A 296 18.48 -10.52 5.07
CA GLU A 296 17.36 -11.03 5.86
C GLU A 296 16.72 -9.94 6.73
N SER A 297 17.54 -9.16 7.44
CA SER A 297 17.09 -8.04 8.28
C SER A 297 16.42 -6.95 7.46
N LEU A 298 16.98 -6.63 6.29
CA LEU A 298 16.41 -5.65 5.37
C LEU A 298 15.10 -6.11 4.78
N SER A 299 14.97 -7.38 4.40
CA SER A 299 13.72 -7.94 3.89
C SER A 299 12.60 -7.91 4.93
N ALA A 300 12.94 -8.15 6.20
CA ALA A 300 11.99 -8.00 7.30
C ALA A 300 11.53 -6.54 7.49
N LEU A 301 12.47 -5.59 7.45
CA LEU A 301 12.16 -4.15 7.53
C LEU A 301 11.36 -3.68 6.33
N GLU A 302 11.75 -4.07 5.12
CA GLU A 302 11.02 -3.77 3.88
C GLU A 302 9.56 -4.19 4.00
N HIS A 303 9.30 -5.42 4.48
CA HIS A 303 7.94 -5.92 4.66
C HIS A 303 7.11 -5.09 5.64
N LEU A 304 7.73 -4.60 6.72
CA LEU A 304 7.07 -3.76 7.72
C LEU A 304 6.81 -2.33 7.23
N LEU A 305 7.73 -1.78 6.43
CA LEU A 305 7.67 -0.41 5.91
C LEU A 305 6.80 -0.28 4.66
N THR A 306 6.73 -1.36 3.86
CA THR A 306 5.92 -1.43 2.65
C THR A 306 4.85 -2.52 2.78
N PRO A 307 3.96 -2.43 3.79
CA PRO A 307 2.98 -3.48 4.04
C PRO A 307 2.16 -3.69 2.78
N PRO A 308 1.97 -4.95 2.36
CA PRO A 308 1.31 -5.23 1.11
C PRO A 308 -0.11 -4.65 1.17
N ARG A 309 -0.60 -4.14 0.03
CA ARG A 309 -1.95 -3.54 -0.06
C ARG A 309 -2.95 -4.52 -0.69
N PRO A 310 -4.22 -4.54 -0.25
CA PRO A 310 -5.27 -5.29 -0.93
C PRO A 310 -5.35 -4.92 -2.41
N SER A 311 -5.73 -5.88 -3.25
CA SER A 311 -5.85 -5.69 -4.70
C SER A 311 -7.22 -6.17 -5.20
N SER A 312 -7.70 -5.56 -6.28
CA SER A 312 -8.95 -5.97 -6.92
C SER A 312 -8.64 -6.71 -8.22
N ARG A 313 -9.17 -7.93 -8.38
CA ARG A 313 -9.06 -8.72 -9.61
C ARG A 313 -10.43 -8.88 -10.26
N LYS A 314 -10.55 -8.52 -11.54
CA LYS A 314 -11.74 -8.85 -12.34
C LYS A 314 -11.73 -10.34 -12.68
N VAL A 315 -12.87 -11.00 -12.51
CA VAL A 315 -13.10 -12.40 -12.86
C VAL A 315 -14.49 -12.53 -13.46
N SER A 316 -14.72 -13.58 -14.24
CA SER A 316 -16.04 -13.94 -14.75
C SER A 316 -16.26 -15.44 -14.60
N PHE A 317 -17.51 -15.85 -14.47
CA PHE A 317 -17.89 -17.26 -14.33
C PHE A 317 -19.29 -17.51 -14.88
N THR A 318 -19.56 -18.76 -15.24
CA THR A 318 -20.87 -19.16 -15.76
C THR A 318 -21.88 -19.30 -14.62
N GLY A 319 -22.99 -18.56 -14.71
CA GLY A 319 -24.11 -18.58 -13.77
C GLY A 319 -25.10 -19.74 -14.02
N ALA A 320 -26.20 -19.73 -13.28
CA ALA A 320 -27.18 -20.83 -13.23
C ALA A 320 -27.79 -21.16 -14.60
N ASN A 321 -28.05 -20.13 -15.41
CA ASN A 321 -28.70 -20.26 -16.71
C ASN A 321 -27.70 -20.42 -17.88
N GLY A 322 -26.40 -20.53 -17.60
CA GLY A 322 -25.35 -20.60 -18.61
C GLY A 322 -24.79 -19.23 -19.06
N ASP A 323 -25.36 -18.13 -18.53
CA ASP A 323 -24.89 -16.76 -18.78
C ASP A 323 -23.55 -16.48 -18.08
N GLN A 324 -22.73 -15.58 -18.62
CA GLN A 324 -21.50 -15.13 -17.95
C GLN A 324 -21.78 -14.02 -16.94
N LEU A 325 -21.31 -14.21 -15.70
CA LEU A 325 -21.47 -13.26 -14.62
C LEU A 325 -20.17 -12.47 -14.39
N ASP A 326 -20.27 -11.15 -14.35
CA ASP A 326 -19.13 -10.24 -14.15
C ASP A 326 -18.88 -10.02 -12.65
N ALA A 327 -17.66 -10.26 -12.22
CA ALA A 327 -17.29 -10.28 -10.81
C ALA A 327 -15.96 -9.59 -10.50
N LEU A 328 -15.81 -9.21 -9.23
CA LEU A 328 -14.61 -8.60 -8.69
C LEU A 328 -14.23 -9.31 -7.40
N LEU A 329 -13.00 -9.84 -7.36
CA LEU A 329 -12.39 -10.45 -6.20
C LEU A 329 -11.46 -9.44 -5.54
N GLU A 330 -11.80 -9.01 -4.33
CA GLU A 330 -10.85 -8.28 -3.48
C GLU A 330 -9.95 -9.29 -2.79
N LEU A 331 -8.65 -9.17 -3.03
CA LEU A 331 -7.64 -10.01 -2.42
C LEU A 331 -6.97 -9.25 -1.29
N PRO A 332 -6.77 -9.87 -0.12
CA PRO A 332 -5.85 -9.35 0.87
C PRO A 332 -4.45 -9.34 0.27
N ALA A 333 -3.57 -8.61 0.93
CA ALA A 333 -2.27 -8.36 0.39
C ALA A 333 -1.27 -9.53 0.56
N GLY A 334 -1.61 -10.49 1.44
CA GLY A 334 -0.93 -11.77 1.59
C GLY A 334 -1.86 -12.94 1.29
N GLN A 335 -1.50 -14.14 1.75
CA GLN A 335 -2.39 -15.29 1.63
C GLN A 335 -3.72 -15.04 2.36
N PRO A 336 -4.88 -15.24 1.69
CA PRO A 336 -6.16 -15.08 2.35
C PRO A 336 -6.34 -16.10 3.47
N ARG A 337 -6.72 -15.64 4.66
CA ARG A 337 -7.07 -16.55 5.77
C ARG A 337 -8.45 -17.19 5.60
N ALA A 338 -9.30 -16.55 4.79
CA ALA A 338 -10.64 -17.02 4.45
C ALA A 338 -11.09 -16.39 3.13
N TYR A 339 -12.09 -17.02 2.51
CA TYR A 339 -12.78 -16.50 1.33
C TYR A 339 -14.24 -16.24 1.68
N ALA A 340 -14.76 -15.13 1.16
CA ALA A 340 -16.11 -14.68 1.37
C ALA A 340 -16.81 -14.41 0.04
N LEU A 341 -18.11 -14.65 0.01
CA LEU A 341 -18.99 -14.28 -1.11
C LEU A 341 -19.96 -13.20 -0.62
N PHE A 342 -20.02 -12.08 -1.36
CA PHE A 342 -20.91 -10.97 -1.04
C PHE A 342 -22.05 -10.88 -2.07
N ALA A 343 -23.27 -11.18 -1.64
CA ALA A 343 -24.51 -10.99 -2.37
C ALA A 343 -25.07 -9.56 -2.13
N HIS A 344 -25.11 -8.74 -3.17
CA HIS A 344 -25.62 -7.36 -3.07
C HIS A 344 -27.15 -7.29 -3.03
N CYS A 345 -27.70 -6.09 -2.80
CA CYS A 345 -29.14 -5.83 -2.80
C CYS A 345 -29.78 -6.05 -4.19
N PHE A 346 -31.07 -6.34 -4.24
CA PHE A 346 -31.80 -6.67 -5.47
C PHE A 346 -31.66 -5.64 -6.61
N THR A 347 -31.67 -4.34 -6.28
CA THR A 347 -31.59 -3.24 -7.26
C THR A 347 -30.17 -2.66 -7.41
N CYS A 348 -29.21 -3.25 -6.69
CA CYS A 348 -27.81 -2.85 -6.67
C CYS A 348 -27.01 -3.58 -7.76
N GLY A 349 -25.69 -3.37 -7.76
CA GLY A 349 -24.72 -4.26 -8.39
C GLY A 349 -23.52 -4.44 -7.46
N LYS A 350 -22.54 -5.23 -7.90
CA LYS A 350 -21.26 -5.47 -7.22
C LYS A 350 -20.48 -4.19 -6.91
N SER A 351 -20.74 -3.11 -7.65
CA SER A 351 -20.10 -1.81 -7.44
C SER A 351 -20.89 -0.89 -6.51
N SER A 352 -21.90 -1.40 -5.78
CA SER A 352 -22.59 -0.61 -4.76
C SER A 352 -21.61 -0.14 -3.68
N ARG A 353 -21.92 1.02 -3.08
CA ARG A 353 -21.00 1.66 -2.12
C ARG A 353 -20.71 0.77 -0.92
N SER A 354 -21.75 0.16 -0.33
CA SER A 354 -21.61 -0.75 0.81
C SER A 354 -20.85 -2.02 0.44
N ALA A 355 -21.19 -2.68 -0.67
CA ALA A 355 -20.49 -3.89 -1.13
C ALA A 355 -19.00 -3.63 -1.38
N THR A 356 -18.67 -2.49 -2.01
CA THR A 356 -17.29 -2.11 -2.29
C THR A 356 -16.51 -1.83 -1.01
N ILE A 357 -17.06 -1.03 -0.09
CA ILE A 357 -16.37 -0.66 1.16
C ILE A 357 -16.20 -1.89 2.04
N ILE A 358 -17.24 -2.70 2.22
CA ILE A 358 -17.18 -3.89 3.08
C ILE A 358 -16.19 -4.90 2.51
N SER A 359 -16.25 -5.22 1.22
CA SER A 359 -15.34 -6.20 0.60
C SER A 359 -13.87 -5.76 0.69
N ARG A 360 -13.58 -4.48 0.46
CA ARG A 360 -12.21 -3.94 0.60
C ARG A 360 -11.73 -3.96 2.04
N ALA A 361 -12.57 -3.55 2.98
CA ALA A 361 -12.24 -3.58 4.40
C ALA A 361 -12.05 -5.03 4.90
N LEU A 362 -12.80 -6.01 4.40
CA LEU A 362 -12.57 -7.43 4.69
C LEU A 362 -11.22 -7.91 4.14
N ALA A 363 -10.84 -7.49 2.93
CA ALA A 363 -9.54 -7.79 2.36
C ALA A 363 -8.38 -7.14 3.17
N GLU A 364 -8.58 -5.93 3.71
CA GLU A 364 -7.64 -5.32 4.67
C GLU A 364 -7.50 -6.15 5.96
N GLN A 365 -8.52 -6.94 6.32
CA GLN A 365 -8.51 -7.87 7.47
C GLN A 365 -8.15 -9.33 7.09
N GLY A 366 -7.58 -9.54 5.89
CA GLY A 366 -7.09 -10.85 5.45
C GLY A 366 -8.14 -11.77 4.80
N ILE A 367 -9.38 -11.30 4.59
CA ILE A 367 -10.47 -12.10 4.01
C ILE A 367 -10.66 -11.72 2.54
N ALA A 368 -10.36 -12.63 1.62
CA ALA A 368 -10.64 -12.42 0.21
C ALA A 368 -12.15 -12.40 -0.03
N THR A 369 -12.66 -11.41 -0.75
CA THR A 369 -14.12 -11.25 -0.91
C THR A 369 -14.49 -11.14 -2.38
N LEU A 370 -15.23 -12.13 -2.89
CA LEU A 370 -15.82 -12.11 -4.22
C LEU A 370 -17.17 -11.41 -4.16
N ARG A 371 -17.38 -10.44 -5.06
CA ARG A 371 -18.69 -9.85 -5.34
C ARG A 371 -18.95 -9.91 -6.85
N PHE A 372 -20.18 -10.16 -7.24
CA PHE A 372 -20.58 -10.35 -8.63
C PHE A 372 -21.92 -9.68 -8.89
N ASP A 373 -22.23 -9.39 -10.15
CA ASP A 373 -23.59 -9.02 -10.54
C ASP A 373 -24.38 -10.29 -10.86
N PHE A 374 -25.59 -10.44 -10.32
CA PHE A 374 -26.49 -11.55 -10.69
C PHE A 374 -26.85 -11.53 -12.17
N THR A 375 -27.34 -12.66 -12.70
CA THR A 375 -27.83 -12.76 -14.09
C THR A 375 -28.77 -11.60 -14.43
N GLY A 376 -28.55 -10.94 -15.57
CA GLY A 376 -29.36 -9.81 -16.04
C GLY A 376 -29.20 -8.50 -15.26
N LEU A 377 -28.25 -8.41 -14.32
CA LEU A 377 -27.92 -7.18 -13.60
C LEU A 377 -26.52 -6.67 -13.95
N GLY A 378 -26.37 -5.34 -13.90
CA GLY A 378 -25.08 -4.67 -14.05
C GLY A 378 -24.37 -5.02 -15.36
N ASN A 379 -23.22 -5.67 -15.27
CA ASN A 379 -22.41 -6.10 -16.42
C ASN A 379 -22.53 -7.62 -16.70
N SER A 380 -23.37 -8.35 -15.98
CA SER A 380 -23.59 -9.77 -16.23
C SER A 380 -24.53 -9.97 -17.42
N ASP A 381 -24.30 -11.05 -18.16
CA ASP A 381 -25.15 -11.45 -19.28
C ASP A 381 -26.54 -11.91 -18.80
N GLY A 382 -27.42 -12.20 -19.76
CA GLY A 382 -28.80 -12.65 -19.53
C GLY A 382 -29.81 -11.50 -19.43
N ASP A 383 -31.09 -11.87 -19.28
CA ASP A 383 -32.19 -10.92 -19.07
C ASP A 383 -32.80 -11.15 -17.70
N PHE A 384 -32.85 -10.08 -16.90
CA PHE A 384 -33.43 -10.10 -15.56
C PHE A 384 -34.88 -10.59 -15.54
N ALA A 385 -35.65 -10.32 -16.60
CA ALA A 385 -37.02 -10.79 -16.74
C ALA A 385 -37.15 -12.33 -16.67
N ASN A 386 -36.11 -13.05 -17.07
CA ASN A 386 -36.05 -14.50 -17.07
C ASN A 386 -35.48 -15.07 -15.76
N THR A 387 -35.09 -14.22 -14.82
CA THR A 387 -34.56 -14.64 -13.52
C THR A 387 -35.66 -14.81 -12.48
N SER A 388 -35.31 -15.58 -11.44
CA SER A 388 -36.14 -15.81 -10.26
C SER A 388 -35.27 -15.83 -8.99
N PHE A 389 -35.89 -15.76 -7.80
CA PHE A 389 -35.16 -15.88 -6.55
C PHE A 389 -34.33 -17.18 -6.47
N ILE A 390 -34.87 -18.30 -6.98
CA ILE A 390 -34.13 -19.56 -7.07
C ILE A 390 -32.89 -19.43 -7.96
N SER A 391 -33.01 -18.85 -9.16
CA SER A 391 -31.84 -18.66 -10.03
C SER A 391 -30.79 -17.72 -9.40
N ASN A 392 -31.19 -16.76 -8.56
CA ASN A 392 -30.24 -15.91 -7.82
C ASN A 392 -29.50 -16.74 -6.75
N VAL A 393 -30.18 -17.68 -6.08
CA VAL A 393 -29.55 -18.64 -5.16
C VAL A 393 -28.60 -19.57 -5.92
N GLU A 394 -28.99 -20.05 -7.10
CA GLU A 394 -28.14 -20.89 -7.95
C GLU A 394 -26.91 -20.12 -8.47
N ASP A 395 -27.03 -18.84 -8.80
CA ASP A 395 -25.90 -17.96 -9.14
C ASP A 395 -24.92 -17.82 -7.96
N LEU A 396 -25.39 -17.75 -6.71
CA LEU A 396 -24.52 -17.77 -5.53
C LEU A 396 -23.77 -19.10 -5.39
N VAL A 397 -24.45 -20.22 -5.65
CA VAL A 397 -23.83 -21.55 -5.65
C VAL A 397 -22.78 -21.66 -6.75
N ALA A 398 -23.06 -21.13 -7.95
CA ALA A 398 -22.10 -21.06 -9.05
C ALA A 398 -20.88 -20.19 -8.69
N ALA A 399 -21.09 -19.04 -8.05
CA ALA A 399 -20.00 -18.17 -7.59
C ALA A 399 -19.12 -18.85 -6.53
N ALA A 400 -19.72 -19.59 -5.60
CA ALA A 400 -18.99 -20.41 -4.63
C ALA A 400 -18.20 -21.54 -5.32
N GLY A 401 -18.78 -22.18 -6.34
CA GLY A 401 -18.10 -23.15 -7.19
C GLY A 401 -16.89 -22.56 -7.91
N HIS A 402 -17.03 -21.36 -8.49
CA HIS A 402 -15.90 -20.67 -9.12
C HIS A 402 -14.74 -20.43 -8.14
N LEU A 403 -15.04 -19.97 -6.92
CA LEU A 403 -14.02 -19.83 -5.86
C LEU A 403 -13.38 -21.16 -5.48
N ARG A 404 -14.17 -22.23 -5.38
CA ARG A 404 -13.68 -23.58 -5.07
C ARG A 404 -12.71 -24.11 -6.13
N ASP A 405 -13.01 -23.86 -7.40
CA ASP A 405 -12.25 -24.44 -8.51
C ASP A 405 -10.96 -23.66 -8.83
N HIS A 406 -10.93 -22.34 -8.58
CA HIS A 406 -9.83 -21.45 -8.99
C HIS A 406 -9.06 -20.83 -7.83
N PHE A 407 -9.61 -20.89 -6.60
CA PHE A 407 -9.07 -20.27 -5.40
C PHE A 407 -9.27 -21.20 -4.19
N THR A 408 -9.91 -20.70 -3.13
CA THR A 408 -10.35 -21.50 -1.99
C THR A 408 -11.86 -21.32 -1.83
N ALA A 409 -12.55 -22.41 -1.52
CA ALA A 409 -13.98 -22.40 -1.29
C ALA A 409 -14.39 -21.39 -0.19
N PRO A 410 -15.50 -20.65 -0.34
CA PRO A 410 -15.88 -19.61 0.59
C PRO A 410 -16.35 -20.20 1.92
N SER A 411 -15.75 -19.77 3.03
CA SER A 411 -16.21 -20.14 4.38
C SER A 411 -17.23 -19.15 4.95
N LEU A 412 -17.37 -17.97 4.32
CA LEU A 412 -18.21 -16.87 4.76
C LEU A 412 -19.15 -16.40 3.64
N LEU A 413 -20.45 -16.32 3.92
CA LEU A 413 -21.42 -15.65 3.06
C LEU A 413 -21.86 -14.33 3.69
N LEU A 414 -21.92 -13.27 2.90
CA LEU A 414 -22.50 -12.00 3.27
C LEU A 414 -23.62 -11.66 2.29
N GLY A 415 -24.77 -11.25 2.81
CA GLY A 415 -25.87 -10.80 1.97
C GLY A 415 -26.49 -9.51 2.49
N HIS A 416 -26.69 -8.56 1.59
CA HIS A 416 -27.33 -7.28 1.89
C HIS A 416 -28.75 -7.22 1.32
N SER A 417 -29.72 -6.81 2.16
CA SER A 417 -31.14 -6.77 1.80
C SER A 417 -31.63 -8.12 1.25
N LEU A 418 -32.23 -8.19 0.06
CA LEU A 418 -32.64 -9.46 -0.55
C LEU A 418 -31.46 -10.44 -0.77
N GLY A 419 -30.25 -9.94 -1.01
CA GLY A 419 -29.04 -10.76 -1.03
C GLY A 419 -28.82 -11.50 0.30
N GLY A 420 -29.26 -10.92 1.42
CA GLY A 420 -29.30 -11.55 2.75
C GLY A 420 -30.23 -12.76 2.83
N ALA A 421 -31.43 -12.65 2.24
CA ALA A 421 -32.33 -13.79 2.14
C ALA A 421 -31.78 -14.87 1.20
N ALA A 422 -31.12 -14.46 0.11
CA ALA A 422 -30.50 -15.36 -0.86
C ALA A 422 -29.33 -16.16 -0.24
N VAL A 423 -28.43 -15.52 0.54
CA VAL A 423 -27.35 -16.26 1.21
C VAL A 423 -27.86 -17.20 2.30
N LEU A 424 -28.95 -16.85 2.99
CA LEU A 424 -29.62 -17.77 3.93
C LEU A 424 -30.19 -18.99 3.20
N ALA A 425 -30.75 -18.79 2.01
CA ALA A 425 -31.28 -19.88 1.19
C ALA A 425 -30.16 -20.76 0.59
N ALA A 426 -29.05 -20.15 0.15
CA ALA A 426 -27.91 -20.84 -0.48
C ALA A 426 -27.03 -21.63 0.51
N ALA A 427 -26.98 -21.21 1.79
CA ALA A 427 -26.04 -21.77 2.77
C ALA A 427 -26.17 -23.28 2.99
N GLY A 428 -27.38 -23.84 2.80
CA GLY A 428 -27.62 -25.29 2.92
C GLY A 428 -26.95 -26.11 1.82
N ASP A 429 -26.79 -25.53 0.64
CA ASP A 429 -26.21 -26.18 -0.55
C ASP A 429 -24.68 -26.01 -0.62
N LEU A 430 -24.10 -25.28 0.33
CA LEU A 430 -22.68 -24.94 0.40
C LEU A 430 -22.05 -25.53 1.67
N PRO A 431 -21.54 -26.77 1.63
CA PRO A 431 -21.01 -27.46 2.82
C PRO A 431 -19.75 -26.81 3.41
N GLU A 432 -18.97 -26.07 2.63
CA GLU A 432 -17.78 -25.33 3.08
C GLU A 432 -18.09 -24.07 3.88
N VAL A 433 -19.30 -23.52 3.72
CA VAL A 433 -19.71 -22.29 4.40
C VAL A 433 -19.93 -22.63 5.86
N THR A 434 -19.27 -21.90 6.74
CA THR A 434 -19.39 -22.06 8.21
C THR A 434 -20.06 -20.84 8.84
N HIS A 435 -20.00 -19.70 8.17
CA HIS A 435 -20.47 -18.40 8.66
C HIS A 435 -21.38 -17.72 7.64
N VAL A 436 -22.52 -17.19 8.11
CA VAL A 436 -23.46 -16.41 7.32
C VAL A 436 -23.69 -15.06 8.00
N VAL A 437 -23.65 -13.99 7.22
CA VAL A 437 -23.90 -12.62 7.67
C VAL A 437 -25.03 -12.03 6.86
N THR A 438 -26.04 -11.48 7.55
CA THR A 438 -27.09 -10.68 6.91
C THR A 438 -26.95 -9.21 7.29
N LEU A 439 -27.07 -8.34 6.29
CA LEU A 439 -27.06 -6.88 6.44
C LEU A 439 -28.43 -6.36 6.01
N GLY A 440 -29.26 -5.89 6.94
CA GLY A 440 -30.57 -5.30 6.60
C GLY A 440 -31.51 -6.24 5.85
N ALA A 441 -31.45 -7.55 6.12
CA ALA A 441 -32.16 -8.57 5.32
C ALA A 441 -33.64 -8.69 5.71
N PRO A 442 -34.56 -8.86 4.74
CA PRO A 442 -35.94 -9.22 5.04
C PRO A 442 -35.98 -10.66 5.58
N PHE A 443 -36.91 -10.92 6.50
CA PHE A 443 -37.15 -12.28 7.00
C PHE A 443 -37.83 -13.15 5.94
N ASP A 444 -38.80 -12.59 5.22
CA ASP A 444 -39.53 -13.27 4.17
C ASP A 444 -39.21 -12.59 2.83
N PRO A 445 -38.63 -13.31 1.85
CA PRO A 445 -38.34 -12.74 0.54
C PRO A 445 -39.62 -12.30 -0.18
N ALA A 446 -40.80 -12.87 0.12
CA ALA A 446 -42.08 -12.41 -0.42
C ALA A 446 -42.40 -10.96 0.00
N HIS A 447 -41.83 -10.45 1.09
CA HIS A 447 -42.00 -9.04 1.49
C HIS A 447 -41.51 -8.05 0.43
N VAL A 448 -40.63 -8.49 -0.48
CA VAL A 448 -40.15 -7.68 -1.61
C VAL A 448 -41.28 -7.32 -2.59
N THR A 449 -42.36 -8.10 -2.69
CA THR A 449 -43.49 -7.76 -3.57
C THR A 449 -44.20 -6.48 -3.13
N ASN A 450 -44.10 -6.10 -1.86
CA ASN A 450 -44.66 -4.84 -1.36
C ASN A 450 -44.00 -3.61 -2.00
N LEU A 451 -42.78 -3.74 -2.54
CA LEU A 451 -42.08 -2.66 -3.22
C LEU A 451 -42.66 -2.33 -4.61
N PHE A 452 -43.50 -3.22 -5.17
CA PHE A 452 -44.11 -3.08 -6.49
C PHE A 452 -45.52 -3.71 -6.52
N GLU A 453 -46.26 -3.61 -5.42
CA GLU A 453 -47.56 -4.27 -5.23
C GLU A 453 -48.58 -3.90 -6.31
N GLU A 454 -48.52 -2.65 -6.80
CA GLU A 454 -49.39 -2.13 -7.87
C GLU A 454 -49.20 -2.86 -9.21
N ASP A 455 -48.00 -3.38 -9.47
CA ASP A 455 -47.66 -4.06 -10.72
C ASP A 455 -47.89 -5.58 -10.65
N VAL A 456 -48.06 -6.16 -9.45
CA VAL A 456 -48.27 -7.61 -9.25
C VAL A 456 -49.44 -8.16 -10.08
N PRO A 457 -50.63 -7.54 -10.12
CA PRO A 457 -51.74 -8.03 -10.96
C PRO A 457 -51.38 -8.07 -12.45
N LYS A 458 -50.58 -7.10 -12.92
CA LYS A 458 -50.13 -7.04 -14.31
C LYS A 458 -49.13 -8.14 -14.62
N ILE A 459 -48.17 -8.39 -13.73
CA ILE A 459 -47.20 -9.49 -13.87
C ILE A 459 -47.93 -10.84 -13.96
N LEU A 460 -48.94 -11.07 -13.11
CA LEU A 460 -49.74 -12.30 -13.13
C LEU A 460 -50.59 -12.46 -14.39
N ALA A 461 -51.07 -11.35 -14.98
CA ALA A 461 -51.91 -11.38 -16.18
C ALA A 461 -51.10 -11.48 -17.48
N GLU A 462 -49.97 -10.77 -17.57
CA GLU A 462 -49.18 -10.60 -18.80
C GLU A 462 -47.89 -11.44 -18.80
N GLY A 463 -47.57 -12.10 -17.68
CA GLY A 463 -46.37 -12.90 -17.49
C GLY A 463 -45.14 -12.11 -17.06
N GLN A 464 -45.12 -10.79 -17.25
CA GLN A 464 -44.06 -9.87 -16.79
C GLN A 464 -44.56 -8.42 -16.76
N ALA A 465 -43.89 -7.55 -16.01
CA ALA A 465 -44.11 -6.10 -16.05
C ALA A 465 -42.84 -5.30 -15.76
N GLU A 466 -42.78 -4.07 -16.30
CA GLU A 466 -41.77 -3.08 -15.93
C GLU A 466 -42.16 -2.43 -14.60
N VAL A 467 -41.33 -2.62 -13.57
CA VAL A 467 -41.51 -2.01 -12.24
C VAL A 467 -40.42 -0.99 -11.98
N THR A 468 -40.72 0.04 -11.18
CA THR A 468 -39.70 1.04 -10.76
C THR A 468 -39.31 0.83 -9.31
N LEU A 469 -38.09 0.39 -9.07
CA LEU A 469 -37.54 0.14 -7.74
C LEU A 469 -36.33 1.04 -7.47
N ALA A 470 -36.39 1.82 -6.38
CA ALA A 470 -35.35 2.77 -5.98
C ALA A 470 -34.90 3.71 -7.14
N GLY A 471 -35.86 4.14 -7.97
CA GLY A 471 -35.62 5.05 -9.10
C GLY A 471 -35.07 4.37 -10.37
N ARG A 472 -35.03 3.04 -10.44
CA ARG A 472 -34.58 2.27 -11.61
C ARG A 472 -35.69 1.36 -12.10
N LYS A 473 -35.75 1.15 -13.42
CA LYS A 473 -36.74 0.29 -14.07
C LYS A 473 -36.19 -1.12 -14.21
N PHE A 474 -36.99 -2.12 -13.84
CA PHE A 474 -36.67 -3.54 -13.96
C PHE A 474 -37.84 -4.29 -14.58
N GLN A 475 -37.56 -5.27 -15.42
CA GLN A 475 -38.59 -6.21 -15.90
C GLN A 475 -38.69 -7.37 -14.91
N ILE A 476 -39.83 -7.53 -14.25
CA ILE A 476 -40.07 -8.66 -13.32
C ILE A 476 -41.04 -9.64 -13.99
N GLY A 477 -40.62 -10.90 -14.08
CA GLY A 477 -41.45 -12.00 -14.58
C GLY A 477 -42.29 -12.70 -13.51
N GLU A 478 -43.33 -13.40 -13.94
CA GLU A 478 -44.25 -14.17 -13.09
C GLU A 478 -43.52 -15.25 -12.27
N ARG A 479 -42.47 -15.85 -12.84
CA ARG A 479 -41.64 -16.86 -12.17
C ARG A 479 -41.00 -16.32 -10.89
N PHE A 480 -40.56 -15.07 -10.90
CA PHE A 480 -40.00 -14.42 -9.72
C PHE A 480 -41.03 -14.39 -8.58
N LEU A 481 -42.29 -14.03 -8.85
CA LEU A 481 -43.36 -13.98 -7.84
C LEU A 481 -43.70 -15.36 -7.28
N LYS A 482 -43.79 -16.37 -8.14
CA LYS A 482 -44.11 -17.74 -7.75
C LYS A 482 -43.04 -18.33 -6.83
N ASP A 483 -41.78 -18.09 -7.16
CA ASP A 483 -40.66 -18.62 -6.38
C ASP A 483 -40.61 -17.99 -4.98
N LEU A 484 -40.88 -16.69 -4.84
CA LEU A 484 -40.90 -16.00 -3.54
C LEU A 484 -41.87 -16.64 -2.52
N GLY A 485 -43.03 -17.12 -2.97
CA GLY A 485 -44.05 -17.74 -2.11
C GLY A 485 -43.76 -19.19 -1.70
N GLY A 486 -42.77 -19.84 -2.30
CA GLY A 486 -42.45 -21.26 -2.09
C GLY A 486 -41.36 -21.56 -1.06
N HIS A 487 -40.77 -20.54 -0.43
CA HIS A 487 -39.64 -20.70 0.48
C HIS A 487 -40.08 -20.57 1.95
N ASP A 488 -40.16 -21.70 2.67
CA ASP A 488 -40.26 -21.68 4.13
C ASP A 488 -38.90 -21.22 4.72
N GLN A 489 -38.72 -19.90 4.76
CA GLN A 489 -37.50 -19.29 5.25
C GLN A 489 -37.33 -19.54 6.75
N GLU A 490 -38.43 -19.70 7.51
CA GLU A 490 -38.38 -20.02 8.92
C GLU A 490 -37.74 -21.38 9.15
N GLU A 491 -38.21 -22.42 8.44
CA GLU A 491 -37.63 -23.76 8.51
C GLU A 491 -36.17 -23.77 8.06
N ARG A 492 -35.82 -23.05 6.99
CA ARG A 492 -34.43 -22.93 6.52
C ARG A 492 -33.53 -22.31 7.57
N ILE A 493 -33.94 -21.19 8.17
CA ILE A 493 -33.16 -20.53 9.21
C ILE A 493 -33.04 -21.41 10.46
N ALA A 494 -34.11 -22.12 10.84
CA ALA A 494 -34.11 -23.04 11.98
C ALA A 494 -33.19 -24.26 11.79
N ASN A 495 -32.94 -24.63 10.54
CA ASN A 495 -32.07 -25.75 10.14
C ASN A 495 -30.75 -25.30 9.51
N LEU A 496 -30.42 -23.99 9.56
CA LEU A 496 -29.25 -23.41 8.90
C LEU A 496 -27.94 -24.14 9.28
N GLY A 497 -27.77 -24.46 10.57
CA GLY A 497 -26.60 -25.20 11.05
C GLY A 497 -25.26 -24.49 10.80
N ARG A 498 -25.28 -23.15 10.69
CA ARG A 498 -24.11 -22.26 10.51
C ARG A 498 -24.10 -21.17 11.57
N ASN A 499 -22.92 -20.60 11.81
CA ASN A 499 -22.79 -19.40 12.64
C ASN A 499 -23.49 -18.25 11.92
N LEU A 500 -24.42 -17.56 12.60
CA LEU A 500 -25.20 -16.48 11.99
C LEU A 500 -24.96 -15.14 12.69
N LEU A 501 -24.49 -14.13 11.94
CA LEU A 501 -24.43 -12.75 12.40
C LEU A 501 -25.48 -11.92 11.66
N ILE A 502 -26.38 -11.30 12.41
CA ILE A 502 -27.44 -10.45 11.88
C ILE A 502 -27.07 -9.00 12.19
N ILE A 503 -26.90 -8.19 11.16
CA ILE A 503 -26.54 -6.79 11.28
C ILE A 503 -27.68 -5.95 10.74
N HIS A 504 -28.28 -5.09 11.57
CA HIS A 504 -29.45 -4.31 11.17
C HIS A 504 -29.47 -2.92 11.81
N ALA A 505 -29.89 -1.92 11.03
CA ALA A 505 -30.09 -0.57 11.54
C ALA A 505 -31.49 -0.46 12.20
N PRO A 506 -31.61 0.02 13.46
CA PRO A 506 -32.91 0.25 14.09
C PRO A 506 -33.81 1.26 13.37
N THR A 507 -33.20 2.11 12.54
CA THR A 507 -33.85 3.18 11.79
C THR A 507 -34.02 2.84 10.30
N ASP A 508 -33.87 1.57 9.92
CA ASP A 508 -34.10 1.13 8.56
C ASP A 508 -35.57 1.31 8.17
N SER A 509 -35.83 2.20 7.21
CA SER A 509 -37.17 2.54 6.74
C SER A 509 -37.65 1.69 5.56
N ILE A 510 -36.79 0.81 5.03
CA ILE A 510 -37.09 -0.04 3.87
C ILE A 510 -37.37 -1.47 4.34
N VAL A 511 -36.49 -2.01 5.20
CA VAL A 511 -36.66 -3.31 5.84
C VAL A 511 -36.56 -3.09 7.34
N GLY A 512 -37.71 -3.10 8.03
CA GLY A 512 -37.74 -2.81 9.46
C GLY A 512 -36.99 -3.84 10.30
N ILE A 513 -36.51 -3.40 11.48
CA ILE A 513 -35.70 -4.20 12.41
C ILE A 513 -36.43 -5.46 12.93
N GLU A 514 -37.76 -5.51 12.85
CA GLU A 514 -38.55 -6.70 13.15
C GLU A 514 -38.16 -7.89 12.28
N ASN A 515 -37.67 -7.66 11.06
CA ASN A 515 -37.15 -8.72 10.20
C ASN A 515 -35.92 -9.38 10.83
N ALA A 516 -34.94 -8.59 11.31
CA ALA A 516 -33.82 -9.12 12.05
C ALA A 516 -34.27 -9.86 13.33
N GLY A 517 -35.29 -9.37 14.01
CA GLY A 517 -35.87 -10.05 15.18
C GLY A 517 -36.46 -11.42 14.84
N LYS A 518 -37.16 -11.55 13.72
CA LYS A 518 -37.69 -12.82 13.22
C LYS A 518 -36.58 -13.78 12.79
N ILE A 519 -35.59 -13.31 12.02
CA ILE A 519 -34.40 -14.12 11.63
C ILE A 519 -33.69 -14.62 12.88
N TYR A 520 -33.46 -13.74 13.86
CA TYR A 520 -32.80 -14.10 15.11
C TYR A 520 -33.62 -15.13 15.90
N SER A 521 -34.95 -15.00 15.91
CA SER A 521 -35.83 -15.91 16.65
C SER A 521 -35.87 -17.31 16.03
N ALA A 522 -35.94 -17.39 14.69
CA ALA A 522 -35.94 -18.65 13.96
C ALA A 522 -34.58 -19.39 14.05
N ALA A 523 -33.46 -18.66 14.10
CA ALA A 523 -32.13 -19.27 14.09
C ALA A 523 -31.79 -20.00 15.40
N LYS A 524 -31.04 -21.09 15.31
CA LYS A 524 -30.42 -21.76 16.48
C LYS A 524 -29.05 -21.15 16.78
N HIS A 525 -28.55 -21.36 18.00
CA HIS A 525 -27.19 -20.93 18.35
C HIS A 525 -26.13 -21.79 17.63
N PRO A 526 -24.95 -21.22 17.29
CA PRO A 526 -24.51 -19.86 17.60
C PRO A 526 -25.08 -18.80 16.63
N LYS A 527 -25.64 -17.74 17.22
CA LYS A 527 -26.20 -16.58 16.52
C LYS A 527 -25.83 -15.30 17.27
N SER A 528 -25.64 -14.20 16.54
CA SER A 528 -25.28 -12.90 17.07
C SER A 528 -26.08 -11.81 16.37
N PHE A 529 -26.34 -10.72 17.08
CA PHE A 529 -27.03 -9.55 16.53
C PHE A 529 -26.19 -8.30 16.78
N LEU A 530 -25.93 -7.52 15.73
CA LEU A 530 -25.29 -6.23 15.79
C LEU A 530 -26.27 -5.15 15.33
N SER A 531 -26.56 -4.22 16.22
CA SER A 531 -27.30 -3.02 15.87
C SER A 531 -26.36 -1.95 15.30
N LEU A 532 -26.72 -1.36 14.16
CA LEU A 532 -26.02 -0.22 13.55
C LEU A 532 -26.87 1.06 13.66
N PRO A 533 -26.86 1.76 14.80
CA PRO A 533 -27.59 3.01 14.94
C PRO A 533 -27.04 4.06 13.97
N LYS A 534 -27.93 4.85 13.36
CA LYS A 534 -27.61 5.92 12.39
C LYS A 534 -27.16 5.44 11.00
N ALA A 535 -27.20 4.14 10.73
CA ALA A 535 -27.04 3.64 9.37
C ALA A 535 -28.39 3.66 8.63
N ASP A 536 -28.36 3.96 7.33
CA ASP A 536 -29.50 3.80 6.43
C ASP A 536 -29.52 2.39 5.84
N HIS A 537 -30.63 2.02 5.18
CA HIS A 537 -30.79 0.67 4.59
C HIS A 537 -29.62 0.28 3.68
N LEU A 538 -29.12 1.22 2.87
CA LEU A 538 -28.07 0.98 1.89
C LEU A 538 -26.64 1.08 2.45
N LEU A 539 -26.48 1.33 3.77
CA LEU A 539 -25.20 1.56 4.44
C LEU A 539 -24.31 2.58 3.70
N THR A 540 -24.90 3.69 3.24
CA THR A 540 -24.20 4.70 2.42
C THR A 540 -23.08 5.43 3.18
N ASN A 541 -23.14 5.43 4.50
CA ASN A 541 -22.09 5.97 5.36
C ASN A 541 -20.85 5.04 5.38
N ALA A 542 -19.72 5.55 4.90
CA ALA A 542 -18.48 4.78 4.78
C ALA A 542 -17.94 4.28 6.13
N THR A 543 -18.01 5.10 7.18
CA THR A 543 -17.55 4.74 8.52
C THR A 543 -18.38 3.60 9.11
N GLN A 544 -19.70 3.60 8.89
CA GLN A 544 -20.58 2.50 9.31
C GLN A 544 -20.28 1.20 8.54
N SER A 545 -20.07 1.29 7.22
CA SER A 545 -19.68 0.14 6.40
C SER A 545 -18.33 -0.45 6.82
N GLN A 546 -17.32 0.39 7.09
CA GLN A 546 -16.01 -0.04 7.59
C GLN A 546 -16.12 -0.68 8.98
N TYR A 547 -16.92 -0.08 9.87
CA TYR A 547 -17.17 -0.63 11.19
C TYR A 547 -17.83 -2.02 11.12
N ALA A 548 -18.87 -2.18 10.29
CA ALA A 548 -19.51 -3.46 10.06
C ALA A 548 -18.51 -4.51 9.54
N ALA A 549 -17.69 -4.14 8.55
CA ALA A 549 -16.68 -5.04 7.98
C ALA A 549 -15.65 -5.51 9.02
N ARG A 550 -15.20 -4.62 9.90
CA ARG A 550 -14.27 -4.97 10.99
C ARG A 550 -14.90 -5.95 11.98
N ILE A 551 -16.14 -5.70 12.41
CA ILE A 551 -16.85 -6.62 13.30
C ILE A 551 -17.08 -7.98 12.62
N ILE A 552 -17.45 -8.01 11.34
CA ILE A 552 -17.59 -9.25 10.58
C ILE A 552 -16.26 -10.01 10.55
N ALA A 553 -15.16 -9.32 10.22
CA ALA A 553 -13.84 -9.94 10.13
C ALA A 553 -13.39 -10.54 11.47
N ASP A 554 -13.63 -9.84 12.57
CA ASP A 554 -13.26 -10.30 13.91
C ASP A 554 -14.20 -11.42 14.41
N TRP A 555 -15.49 -11.37 14.09
CA TRP A 555 -16.47 -12.40 14.44
C TRP A 555 -16.26 -13.71 13.68
N ALA A 556 -15.84 -13.65 12.42
CA ALA A 556 -15.59 -14.82 11.57
C ALA A 556 -14.18 -15.44 11.78
N ARG A 557 -13.49 -15.13 12.89
CA ARG A 557 -12.16 -15.65 13.21
C ARG A 557 -12.19 -17.07 13.75
#